data_AF-A0A4R0YRB2-F1
#
_entry.id   AF-A0A4R0YRB2-F1
#
_cell.length_a   1.000
_cell.length_b   1.000
_cell.length_c   1.000
_cell.angle_alpha   90.00
_cell.angle_beta   90.00
_cell.angle_gamma   90.00
#
_symmetry.space_group_name_H-M   'P 1'
#
loop_
_entity.id
_entity.type
_entity.pdbx_description
1 polymer ?
#
loop_
_entity_poly.entity_id
_entity_poly.type
_entity_poly.pdbx_seq_one_letter_code
_entity_poly.pdbx_strand_id
1 'polypeptide(L)'
;MKQALRELLLQAIRSLQNDSTLPADLEVPNFVIERTRSREHGDFASNVAMLLAKPARAKPRELAEKIVAALPTNALVAKIDIAGPGFINFFLAPGAYHAEVRRVMQEGDAYGRSSMGQGVVAGVEFVSANPTGPLHVGHGRAAAIGDCLSRLLDAAGWSVKREFYYNDAGVQIQNLAISVQARARGLAPGVEGWPEDGYRGDYIADVANAYMAGESVEADGEIVTGARNAEDLEAIRHFAVAALRREQNLDLQAFGVGFDTYFLESSLYTDGKVDETVRELVAHGHTYEEGGALWLRSTDFGDDKDRVMRKSDGTYTYFVPDVAYHRSKWQRGYVRAITELGSDHHGSLARVKAGLQALDCGIPKGWPEYVLHQMVTVMRGGEEVKISKRAGSYVTLRDLIDEVGKDATRYFLISRKADSQLVFDIDLARSQSNDNPVYYIQYAHARVCSVLRQAGEKGFTFDLDNGLAQLARLDNEHEQILLTEMSKYPEQVEAAAANLEPHVIANWLRELANAFHTYYNSYQFLVDDKDLRDARLALVVAARQVLRNGLDLLGLSAPESM
;
A
#
# COMPACT_ATOMS: atom_id res chain seq x y z
N MET A 1 14.78 -6.90 -17.36
CA MET A 1 14.62 -7.83 -18.51
C MET A 1 13.39 -7.56 -19.39
N LYS A 2 12.17 -7.55 -18.84
CA LYS A 2 10.92 -7.38 -19.62
C LYS A 2 10.89 -6.15 -20.54
N GLN A 3 11.35 -5.00 -20.04
CA GLN A 3 11.46 -3.76 -20.83
C GLN A 3 12.41 -3.92 -22.03
N ALA A 4 13.57 -4.56 -21.84
CA ALA A 4 14.51 -4.82 -22.93
C ALA A 4 13.90 -5.75 -24.01
N LEU A 5 13.15 -6.79 -23.62
CA LEU A 5 12.40 -7.62 -24.57
C LEU A 5 11.34 -6.81 -25.35
N ARG A 6 10.67 -5.87 -24.67
CA ARG A 6 9.70 -4.97 -25.31
C ARG A 6 10.38 -4.09 -26.34
N GLU A 7 11.54 -3.54 -26.01
CA GLU A 7 12.33 -2.71 -26.93
C GLU A 7 12.81 -3.49 -28.15
N LEU A 8 13.28 -4.73 -27.97
CA LEU A 8 13.65 -5.63 -29.08
C LEU A 8 12.47 -5.88 -30.02
N LEU A 9 11.30 -6.19 -29.47
CA LEU A 9 10.07 -6.38 -30.26
C LEU A 9 9.66 -5.09 -31.00
N LEU A 10 9.72 -3.94 -30.34
CA LEU A 10 9.43 -2.64 -30.97
C LEU A 10 10.43 -2.28 -32.06
N GLN A 11 11.70 -2.65 -31.92
CA GLN A 11 12.71 -2.47 -32.97
C GLN A 11 12.42 -3.39 -34.17
N ALA A 12 12.09 -4.66 -33.94
CA ALA A 12 11.70 -5.59 -34.99
C ALA A 12 10.47 -5.10 -35.77
N ILE A 13 9.44 -4.64 -35.06
CA ILE A 13 8.22 -4.10 -35.69
C ILE A 13 8.56 -2.88 -36.55
N ARG A 14 9.37 -1.94 -36.05
CA ARG A 14 9.82 -0.77 -36.82
C ARG A 14 10.62 -1.17 -38.06
N SER A 15 11.47 -2.20 -37.97
CA SER A 15 12.19 -2.73 -39.12
C SER A 15 11.23 -3.24 -40.20
N LEU A 16 10.21 -4.01 -39.80
CA LEU A 16 9.17 -4.51 -40.71
C LEU A 16 8.27 -3.42 -41.29
N GLN A 17 8.10 -2.29 -40.58
CA GLN A 17 7.41 -1.11 -41.13
C GLN A 17 8.27 -0.42 -42.20
N ASN A 18 9.58 -0.32 -41.97
CA ASN A 18 10.51 0.32 -42.90
C ASN A 18 10.73 -0.49 -44.19
N ASP A 19 10.67 -1.82 -44.12
CA ASP A 19 10.83 -2.70 -45.30
C ASP A 19 9.50 -2.99 -46.04
N SER A 20 8.40 -2.34 -45.62
CA SER A 20 7.04 -2.50 -46.16
C SER A 20 6.39 -3.88 -45.94
N THR A 21 6.95 -4.72 -45.06
CA THR A 21 6.30 -5.97 -44.62
C THR A 21 5.07 -5.68 -43.74
N LEU A 22 5.13 -4.60 -42.95
CA LEU A 22 4.01 -4.03 -42.20
C LEU A 22 3.67 -2.63 -42.74
N PRO A 23 2.41 -2.19 -42.68
CA PRO A 23 2.06 -0.81 -43.01
C PRO A 23 2.81 0.19 -42.13
N ALA A 24 3.36 1.25 -42.75
CA ALA A 24 4.15 2.26 -42.03
C ALA A 24 3.34 3.05 -40.99
N ASP A 25 2.04 3.20 -41.22
CA ASP A 25 1.07 3.86 -40.35
C ASP A 25 0.39 2.89 -39.36
N LEU A 26 0.83 1.62 -39.31
CA LEU A 26 0.26 0.65 -38.40
C LEU A 26 0.56 1.03 -36.95
N GLU A 27 -0.48 1.36 -36.20
CA GLU A 27 -0.37 1.56 -34.75
C GLU A 27 0.01 0.24 -34.05
N VAL A 28 1.05 0.30 -33.22
CA VAL A 28 1.47 -0.84 -32.41
C VAL A 28 0.52 -0.95 -31.21
N PRO A 29 -0.25 -2.04 -31.08
CA PRO A 29 -1.17 -2.21 -29.97
C PRO A 29 -0.39 -2.39 -28.66
N ASN A 30 -1.05 -2.16 -27.53
CA ASN A 30 -0.45 -2.44 -26.23
C ASN A 30 -0.38 -3.96 -25.99
N PHE A 31 0.69 -4.58 -26.46
CA PHE A 31 0.97 -5.99 -26.24
C PHE A 31 1.59 -6.24 -24.87
N VAL A 32 1.46 -7.47 -24.39
CA VAL A 32 2.03 -7.89 -23.10
C VAL A 32 3.26 -8.77 -23.32
N ILE A 33 4.14 -8.72 -22.33
CA ILE A 33 5.22 -9.67 -22.12
C ILE A 33 5.05 -10.17 -20.69
N GLU A 34 4.85 -11.46 -20.52
CA GLU A 34 4.59 -12.06 -19.21
C GLU A 34 5.53 -13.21 -18.96
N ARG A 35 5.84 -13.47 -17.70
CA ARG A 35 6.59 -14.67 -17.32
C ARG A 35 5.75 -15.90 -17.60
N THR A 36 6.39 -16.92 -18.13
CA THR A 36 5.74 -18.20 -18.42
C THR A 36 5.46 -18.94 -17.11
N ARG A 37 4.43 -19.80 -17.11
CA ARG A 37 4.15 -20.68 -15.97
C ARG A 37 5.05 -21.91 -15.91
N SER A 38 5.59 -22.33 -17.06
CA SER A 38 6.46 -23.50 -17.20
C SER A 38 7.73 -23.09 -17.93
N ARG A 39 8.88 -23.57 -17.43
CA ARG A 39 10.19 -23.39 -18.06
C ARG A 39 10.25 -23.98 -19.48
N GLU A 40 9.41 -24.98 -19.78
CA GLU A 40 9.30 -25.55 -21.12
C GLU A 40 8.79 -24.54 -22.16
N HIS A 41 8.10 -23.50 -21.71
CA HIS A 41 7.59 -22.43 -22.58
C HIS A 41 8.53 -21.21 -22.62
N GLY A 42 9.75 -21.31 -22.12
CA GLY A 42 10.69 -20.18 -22.01
C GLY A 42 10.58 -19.45 -20.67
N ASP A 43 11.22 -18.30 -20.56
CA ASP A 43 11.15 -17.42 -19.39
C ASP A 43 10.05 -16.37 -19.53
N PHE A 44 9.84 -15.86 -20.75
CA PHE A 44 8.83 -14.87 -21.08
C PHE A 44 8.06 -15.24 -22.34
N ALA A 45 6.80 -14.81 -22.43
CA ALA A 45 5.98 -14.95 -23.63
C ALA A 45 5.36 -13.60 -24.02
N SER A 46 5.25 -13.33 -25.32
CA SER A 46 4.56 -12.16 -25.85
C SER A 46 3.44 -12.53 -26.81
N ASN A 47 2.31 -11.81 -26.72
CA ASN A 47 1.16 -11.94 -27.60
C ASN A 47 1.16 -10.95 -28.78
N VAL A 48 2.25 -10.21 -28.99
CA VAL A 48 2.31 -9.08 -29.93
C VAL A 48 1.87 -9.43 -31.36
N ALA A 49 2.29 -10.59 -31.86
CA ALA A 49 1.94 -11.04 -33.20
C ALA A 49 0.44 -11.29 -33.36
N MET A 50 -0.23 -11.75 -32.31
CA MET A 50 -1.68 -11.99 -32.31
C MET A 50 -2.46 -10.67 -32.38
N LEU A 51 -2.00 -9.65 -31.67
CA LEU A 51 -2.64 -8.34 -31.68
C LEU A 51 -2.42 -7.60 -33.00
N LEU A 52 -1.25 -7.76 -33.63
CA LEU A 52 -0.92 -7.12 -34.90
C LEU A 52 -1.51 -7.85 -36.12
N ALA A 53 -1.87 -9.13 -36.01
CA ALA A 53 -2.30 -9.95 -37.14
C ALA A 53 -3.49 -9.38 -37.92
N LYS A 54 -4.56 -8.98 -37.22
CA LYS A 54 -5.77 -8.43 -37.85
C LYS A 54 -5.50 -7.08 -38.52
N PRO A 55 -4.87 -6.08 -37.86
CA PRO A 55 -4.47 -4.85 -38.51
C PRO A 55 -3.53 -5.05 -39.71
N ALA A 56 -2.59 -6.00 -39.63
CA ALA A 56 -1.64 -6.31 -40.70
C ALA A 56 -2.21 -7.22 -41.80
N ARG A 57 -3.47 -7.68 -41.69
CA ARG A 57 -4.11 -8.67 -42.58
C ARG A 57 -3.25 -9.93 -42.82
N ALA A 58 -2.54 -10.36 -41.77
CA ALA A 58 -1.63 -11.51 -41.81
C ALA A 58 -2.10 -12.60 -40.83
N LYS A 59 -1.65 -13.85 -41.02
CA LYS A 59 -1.88 -14.90 -40.02
C LYS A 59 -0.97 -14.66 -38.81
N PRO A 60 -1.45 -14.80 -37.56
CA PRO A 60 -0.64 -14.49 -36.38
C PRO A 60 0.68 -15.26 -36.29
N ARG A 61 0.69 -16.55 -36.65
CA ARG A 61 1.91 -17.37 -36.63
C ARG A 61 2.94 -16.93 -37.68
N GLU A 62 2.50 -16.68 -38.91
CA GLU A 62 3.36 -16.15 -39.99
C GLU A 62 3.93 -14.77 -39.61
N LEU A 63 3.14 -13.94 -38.94
CA LEU A 63 3.60 -12.65 -38.43
C LEU A 63 4.61 -12.80 -37.29
N ALA A 64 4.40 -13.76 -36.38
CA ALA A 64 5.38 -14.06 -35.34
C ALA A 64 6.73 -14.47 -35.94
N GLU A 65 6.73 -15.32 -36.98
CA GLU A 65 7.95 -15.73 -37.69
C GLU A 65 8.69 -14.53 -38.28
N LYS A 66 7.96 -13.61 -38.93
CA LYS A 66 8.52 -12.36 -39.47
C LYS A 66 9.10 -11.45 -38.38
N ILE A 67 8.38 -11.27 -37.27
CA ILE A 67 8.85 -10.46 -36.13
C ILE A 67 10.12 -11.06 -35.55
N VAL A 68 10.14 -12.38 -35.33
CA VAL A 68 11.32 -13.09 -34.79
C VAL A 68 12.52 -12.98 -35.73
N ALA A 69 12.31 -13.13 -37.05
CA ALA A 69 13.36 -12.97 -38.05
C ALA A 69 13.92 -11.53 -38.13
N ALA A 70 13.09 -10.52 -37.81
CA ALA A 70 13.48 -9.11 -37.80
C ALA A 70 14.07 -8.64 -36.45
N LEU A 71 14.17 -9.52 -35.45
CA LEU A 71 14.81 -9.15 -34.18
C LEU A 71 16.29 -8.85 -34.41
N PRO A 72 16.81 -7.75 -33.82
CA PRO A 72 18.22 -7.45 -33.91
C PRO A 72 19.03 -8.46 -33.08
N THR A 73 20.27 -8.69 -33.51
CA THR A 73 21.24 -9.47 -32.73
C THR A 73 21.36 -8.89 -31.33
N ASN A 74 21.21 -9.73 -30.32
CA ASN A 74 21.25 -9.32 -28.92
C ASN A 74 21.85 -10.43 -28.05
N ALA A 75 22.37 -10.06 -26.89
CA ALA A 75 22.93 -11.00 -25.91
C ALA A 75 21.90 -11.45 -24.85
N LEU A 76 20.67 -10.94 -24.92
CA LEU A 76 19.63 -11.17 -23.92
C LEU A 76 18.96 -12.54 -24.10
N VAL A 77 18.74 -12.93 -25.35
CA VAL A 77 17.93 -14.10 -25.71
C VAL A 77 18.81 -15.21 -26.26
N ALA A 78 18.77 -16.39 -25.63
CA ALA A 78 19.45 -17.59 -26.11
C ALA A 78 18.64 -18.34 -27.17
N LYS A 79 17.31 -18.38 -27.02
CA LYS A 79 16.41 -19.09 -27.93
C LYS A 79 15.05 -18.43 -27.97
N ILE A 80 14.38 -18.50 -29.11
CA ILE A 80 12.99 -18.09 -29.30
C ILE A 80 12.20 -19.24 -29.89
N ASP A 81 11.04 -19.53 -29.31
CA ASP A 81 10.07 -20.48 -29.86
C ASP A 81 8.74 -19.76 -30.18
N ILE A 82 8.04 -20.23 -31.22
CA ILE A 82 6.70 -19.72 -31.57
C ILE A 82 5.66 -20.78 -31.22
N ALA A 83 4.88 -20.52 -30.18
CA ALA A 83 3.91 -21.44 -29.62
C ALA A 83 2.47 -21.12 -30.06
N GLY A 84 1.66 -22.19 -30.23
CA GLY A 84 0.23 -22.11 -30.51
C GLY A 84 -0.11 -21.17 -31.68
N PRO A 85 -1.04 -20.22 -31.49
CA PRO A 85 -1.49 -19.33 -32.55
C PRO A 85 -0.43 -18.31 -32.98
N GLY A 86 0.62 -18.05 -32.19
CA GLY A 86 1.63 -17.04 -32.49
C GLY A 86 2.22 -16.34 -31.26
N PHE A 87 2.28 -17.03 -30.10
CA PHE A 87 3.01 -16.52 -28.95
C PHE A 87 4.51 -16.60 -29.22
N ILE A 88 5.22 -15.51 -28.96
CA ILE A 88 6.68 -15.46 -29.05
C ILE A 88 7.25 -15.73 -27.66
N ASN A 89 7.81 -16.92 -27.48
CA ASN A 89 8.40 -17.38 -26.23
C ASN A 89 9.91 -17.14 -26.25
N PHE A 90 10.41 -16.45 -25.23
CA PHE A 90 11.83 -16.10 -25.07
C PHE A 90 12.47 -16.97 -24.01
N PHE A 91 13.59 -17.59 -24.35
CA PHE A 91 14.51 -18.23 -23.42
C PHE A 91 15.72 -17.32 -23.28
N LEU A 92 15.94 -16.80 -22.09
CA LEU A 92 17.01 -15.87 -21.79
C LEU A 92 18.36 -16.57 -21.77
N ALA A 93 19.40 -15.85 -22.19
CA ALA A 93 20.76 -16.30 -22.02
C ALA A 93 21.16 -16.27 -20.54
N PRO A 94 22.03 -17.18 -20.05
CA PRO A 94 22.50 -17.14 -18.66
C PRO A 94 23.07 -15.78 -18.26
N GLY A 95 23.80 -15.11 -19.16
CA GLY A 95 24.33 -13.77 -18.95
C GLY A 95 23.27 -12.67 -18.72
N ALA A 96 22.02 -12.88 -19.15
CA ALA A 96 20.91 -11.97 -18.86
C ALA A 96 20.61 -11.92 -17.36
N TYR A 97 20.59 -13.09 -16.71
CA TYR A 97 20.37 -13.20 -15.26
C TYR A 97 21.53 -12.59 -14.47
N HIS A 98 22.77 -12.82 -14.90
CA HIS A 98 23.94 -12.18 -14.28
C HIS A 98 23.95 -10.66 -14.45
N ALA A 99 23.44 -10.13 -15.57
CA ALA A 99 23.29 -8.69 -15.75
C ALA A 99 22.32 -8.07 -14.73
N GLU A 100 21.34 -8.84 -14.23
CA GLU A 100 20.43 -8.36 -13.18
C GLU A 100 21.16 -8.12 -11.85
N VAL A 101 22.16 -8.93 -11.51
CA VAL A 101 22.99 -8.68 -10.30
C VAL A 101 23.71 -7.35 -10.42
N ARG A 102 24.29 -7.06 -11.60
CA ARG A 102 24.94 -5.76 -11.86
C ARG A 102 23.95 -4.62 -11.72
N ARG A 103 22.75 -4.79 -12.27
CA ARG A 103 21.68 -3.78 -12.20
C ARG A 103 21.25 -3.51 -10.77
N VAL A 104 21.02 -4.55 -9.96
CA VAL A 104 20.69 -4.42 -8.54
C VAL A 104 21.78 -3.63 -7.80
N MET A 105 23.06 -3.94 -8.04
CA MET A 105 24.17 -3.26 -7.38
C MET A 105 24.33 -1.79 -7.85
N GLN A 106 24.01 -1.49 -9.11
CA GLN A 106 24.06 -0.15 -9.67
C GLN A 106 22.89 0.73 -9.19
N GLU A 107 21.67 0.18 -9.17
CA GLU A 107 20.47 0.91 -8.81
C GLU A 107 20.26 0.98 -7.28
N GLY A 108 20.76 0.00 -6.52
CA GLY A 108 20.69 -0.01 -5.06
C GLY A 108 19.25 0.13 -4.54
N ASP A 109 18.99 1.17 -3.74
CA ASP A 109 17.68 1.50 -3.18
C ASP A 109 16.65 1.92 -4.26
N ALA A 110 17.11 2.25 -5.47
CA ALA A 110 16.24 2.55 -6.61
C ALA A 110 15.84 1.31 -7.42
N TYR A 111 16.49 0.16 -7.20
CA TYR A 111 16.13 -1.07 -7.91
C TYR A 111 14.68 -1.44 -7.64
N GLY A 112 13.91 -1.73 -8.69
CA GLY A 112 12.49 -2.06 -8.61
C GLY A 112 11.53 -0.88 -8.67
N ARG A 113 12.03 0.37 -8.66
CA ARG A 113 11.20 1.56 -8.92
C ARG A 113 10.88 1.70 -10.41
N SER A 114 9.75 2.34 -10.71
CA SER A 114 9.30 2.62 -12.08
C SER A 114 8.78 4.05 -12.24
N SER A 115 8.44 4.43 -13.48
CA SER A 115 7.90 5.75 -13.84
C SER A 115 6.42 5.70 -14.23
N MET A 116 5.70 4.66 -13.80
CA MET A 116 4.28 4.44 -14.12
C MET A 116 3.40 5.65 -13.76
N GLY A 117 3.65 6.29 -12.63
CA GLY A 117 2.90 7.46 -12.16
C GLY A 117 3.29 8.79 -12.78
N GLN A 118 4.39 8.85 -13.55
CA GLN A 118 4.86 10.06 -14.26
C GLN A 118 4.99 11.33 -13.40
N GLY A 119 5.15 11.18 -12.07
CA GLY A 119 5.20 12.30 -11.12
C GLY A 119 3.84 12.96 -10.85
N VAL A 120 2.75 12.41 -11.36
CA VAL A 120 1.38 12.92 -11.14
C VAL A 120 0.94 12.61 -9.70
N VAL A 121 0.12 13.49 -9.12
CA VAL A 121 -0.31 13.37 -7.73
C VAL A 121 -1.28 12.21 -7.52
N ALA A 122 -0.99 11.36 -6.54
CA ALA A 122 -1.88 10.33 -6.02
C ALA A 122 -2.15 10.55 -4.52
N GLY A 123 -3.40 10.83 -4.16
CA GLY A 123 -3.81 10.91 -2.77
C GLY A 123 -4.14 9.52 -2.21
N VAL A 124 -3.67 9.21 -1.01
CA VAL A 124 -4.04 8.00 -0.26
C VAL A 124 -4.59 8.44 1.08
N GLU A 125 -5.90 8.26 1.26
CA GLU A 125 -6.57 8.47 2.54
C GLU A 125 -6.72 7.14 3.27
N PHE A 126 -6.38 7.12 4.56
CA PHE A 126 -6.46 5.93 5.39
C PHE A 126 -6.49 6.28 6.88
N VAL A 127 -6.87 5.30 7.71
CA VAL A 127 -7.17 5.42 9.15
C VAL A 127 -8.41 6.25 9.43
N SER A 128 -8.42 7.55 9.10
CA SER A 128 -9.53 8.51 9.25
C SER A 128 -10.42 8.26 10.48
N ALA A 129 -9.78 7.95 11.61
CA ALA A 129 -10.46 7.55 12.84
C ALA A 129 -10.92 8.80 13.60
N ASN A 130 -12.11 8.73 14.17
CA ASN A 130 -12.62 9.83 14.98
C ASN A 130 -11.77 9.98 16.26
N PRO A 131 -11.52 11.21 16.73
CA PRO A 131 -10.67 11.47 17.90
C PRO A 131 -11.43 11.23 19.21
N THR A 132 -12.06 10.07 19.35
CA THR A 132 -12.96 9.72 20.46
C THR A 132 -12.42 8.57 21.32
N GLY A 133 -11.27 8.01 20.96
CA GLY A 133 -10.58 7.02 21.76
C GLY A 133 -9.31 6.50 21.09
N PRO A 134 -8.60 5.56 21.75
CA PRO A 134 -7.39 4.94 21.21
C PRO A 134 -7.64 4.21 19.88
N LEU A 135 -6.59 4.10 19.07
CA LEU A 135 -6.67 3.29 17.85
C LEU A 135 -6.72 1.79 18.20
N HIS A 136 -7.59 1.04 17.53
CA HIS A 136 -7.68 -0.41 17.65
C HIS A 136 -7.04 -1.13 16.47
N VAL A 137 -6.95 -2.46 16.53
CA VAL A 137 -6.31 -3.29 15.48
C VAL A 137 -6.92 -3.08 14.09
N GLY A 138 -8.23 -2.81 13.98
CA GLY A 138 -8.84 -2.39 12.70
C GLY A 138 -8.19 -1.13 12.09
N HIS A 139 -8.05 -0.05 12.87
CA HIS A 139 -7.28 1.13 12.46
C HIS A 139 -5.81 0.79 12.16
N GLY A 140 -5.22 -0.17 12.89
CA GLY A 140 -3.89 -0.70 12.57
C GLY A 140 -3.82 -1.32 11.18
N ARG A 141 -4.84 -2.09 10.77
CA ARG A 141 -4.92 -2.68 9.42
C ARG A 141 -5.02 -1.58 8.36
N ALA A 142 -5.91 -0.61 8.56
CA ALA A 142 -6.03 0.56 7.72
C ALA A 142 -4.70 1.32 7.57
N ALA A 143 -4.03 1.57 8.70
CA ALA A 143 -2.71 2.22 8.78
C ALA A 143 -1.64 1.47 7.98
N ALA A 144 -1.57 0.15 8.14
CA ALA A 144 -0.58 -0.69 7.48
C ALA A 144 -0.81 -0.74 5.96
N ILE A 145 -2.07 -0.94 5.53
CA ILE A 145 -2.44 -0.99 4.12
C ILE A 145 -2.19 0.37 3.45
N GLY A 146 -2.74 1.45 4.00
CA GLY A 146 -2.63 2.78 3.42
C GLY A 146 -1.19 3.28 3.29
N ASP A 147 -0.35 3.06 4.31
CA ASP A 147 1.07 3.41 4.23
C ASP A 147 1.83 2.56 3.19
N CYS A 148 1.53 1.26 3.08
CA CYS A 148 2.17 0.41 2.07
C CYS A 148 1.73 0.76 0.65
N LEU A 149 0.45 1.07 0.45
CA LEU A 149 -0.04 1.61 -0.82
C LEU A 149 0.68 2.91 -1.16
N SER A 150 0.87 3.79 -0.19
CA SER A 150 1.59 5.05 -0.38
C SER A 150 3.05 4.81 -0.80
N ARG A 151 3.75 3.87 -0.15
CA ARG A 151 5.13 3.48 -0.52
C ARG A 151 5.21 2.84 -1.90
N LEU A 152 4.25 1.99 -2.25
CA LEU A 152 4.16 1.32 -3.56
C LEU A 152 3.92 2.31 -4.69
N LEU A 153 2.98 3.25 -4.49
CA LEU A 153 2.70 4.29 -5.48
C LEU A 153 3.91 5.21 -5.65
N ASP A 154 4.59 5.58 -4.58
CA ASP A 154 5.84 6.36 -4.67
C ASP A 154 6.93 5.59 -5.45
N ALA A 155 7.12 4.31 -5.15
CA ALA A 155 8.05 3.45 -5.87
C ALA A 155 7.67 3.27 -7.35
N ALA A 156 6.38 3.35 -7.69
CA ALA A 156 5.90 3.33 -9.07
C ALA A 156 5.89 4.72 -9.74
N GLY A 157 6.46 5.74 -9.09
CA GLY A 157 6.69 7.06 -9.67
C GLY A 157 5.52 8.05 -9.56
N TRP A 158 4.59 7.84 -8.62
CA TRP A 158 3.54 8.82 -8.30
C TRP A 158 4.05 9.86 -7.29
N SER A 159 3.53 11.09 -7.34
CA SER A 159 3.73 12.08 -6.27
C SER A 159 2.69 11.85 -5.18
N VAL A 160 3.02 11.03 -4.19
CA VAL A 160 2.04 10.57 -3.20
C VAL A 160 1.73 11.63 -2.13
N LYS A 161 0.46 11.73 -1.75
CA LYS A 161 -0.02 12.52 -0.60
C LYS A 161 -0.80 11.63 0.36
N ARG A 162 -0.26 11.42 1.56
CA ARG A 162 -0.91 10.69 2.65
C ARG A 162 -1.86 11.63 3.39
N GLU A 163 -3.13 11.28 3.46
CA GLU A 163 -4.15 12.14 4.04
C GLU A 163 -4.92 11.41 5.15
N PHE A 164 -5.14 12.12 6.26
CA PHE A 164 -5.98 11.69 7.36
C PHE A 164 -7.21 12.61 7.40
N TYR A 165 -8.42 12.06 7.34
CA TYR A 165 -9.65 12.81 7.52
C TYR A 165 -10.14 12.72 8.98
N TYR A 166 -10.25 13.86 9.66
CA TYR A 166 -10.83 13.94 11.00
C TYR A 166 -12.28 14.41 10.93
N ASN A 167 -13.19 13.56 11.41
CA ASN A 167 -14.51 14.03 11.80
C ASN A 167 -14.42 14.65 13.20
N ASP A 168 -14.24 15.96 13.23
CA ASP A 168 -14.00 16.75 14.43
C ASP A 168 -15.26 17.43 15.00
N ALA A 169 -16.44 17.04 14.50
CA ALA A 169 -17.72 17.58 14.91
C ALA A 169 -18.78 16.48 15.13
N GLY A 170 -19.94 16.88 15.62
CA GLY A 170 -21.11 16.00 15.73
C GLY A 170 -21.26 15.22 17.04
N VAL A 171 -22.16 14.25 17.01
CA VAL A 171 -22.68 13.56 18.22
C VAL A 171 -21.59 12.79 18.96
N GLN A 172 -20.65 12.17 18.26
CA GLN A 172 -19.59 11.41 18.91
C GLN A 172 -18.65 12.30 19.75
N ILE A 173 -18.30 13.48 19.23
CA ILE A 173 -17.49 14.47 19.97
C ILE A 173 -18.27 15.01 21.18
N GLN A 174 -19.58 15.23 21.03
CA GLN A 174 -20.43 15.59 22.16
C GLN A 174 -20.44 14.50 23.24
N ASN A 175 -20.58 13.23 22.85
CA ASN A 175 -20.58 12.10 23.76
C ASN A 175 -19.22 11.95 24.48
N LEU A 176 -18.11 12.25 23.80
CA LEU A 176 -16.79 12.31 24.41
C LEU A 176 -16.76 13.39 25.51
N ALA A 177 -17.16 14.62 25.18
CA ALA A 177 -17.11 15.75 26.11
C ALA A 177 -17.93 15.48 27.38
N ILE A 178 -19.16 14.96 27.27
CA ILE A 178 -20.00 14.63 28.43
C ILE A 178 -19.44 13.46 29.26
N SER A 179 -18.73 12.52 28.62
CA SER A 179 -18.07 11.40 29.33
C SER A 179 -16.87 11.88 30.16
N VAL A 180 -16.05 12.76 29.57
CA VAL A 180 -14.91 13.38 30.26
C VAL A 180 -15.42 14.28 31.39
N GLN A 181 -16.49 15.04 31.17
CA GLN A 181 -17.14 15.83 32.23
C GLN A 181 -17.62 14.95 33.39
N ALA A 182 -18.29 13.82 33.10
CA ALA A 182 -18.75 12.91 34.14
C ALA A 182 -17.58 12.38 35.00
N ARG A 183 -16.47 11.99 34.37
CA ARG A 183 -15.23 11.61 35.07
C ARG A 183 -14.64 12.76 35.86
N ALA A 184 -14.59 13.97 35.31
CA ALA A 184 -14.08 15.16 36.00
C ALA A 184 -14.91 15.52 37.26
N ARG A 185 -16.20 15.15 37.28
CA ARG A 185 -17.09 15.23 38.45
C ARG A 185 -16.97 14.05 39.42
N GLY A 186 -16.09 13.09 39.14
CA GLY A 186 -15.85 11.92 39.98
C GLY A 186 -16.81 10.74 39.75
N LEU A 187 -17.60 10.76 38.67
CA LEU A 187 -18.50 9.65 38.33
C LEU A 187 -17.74 8.57 37.55
N ALA A 188 -18.10 7.30 37.76
CA ALA A 188 -17.57 6.16 37.00
C ALA A 188 -18.68 5.53 36.11
N PRO A 189 -18.32 4.86 35.00
CA PRO A 189 -19.26 4.09 34.20
C PRO A 189 -20.07 3.13 35.06
N GLY A 190 -21.40 3.11 34.86
CA GLY A 190 -22.32 2.24 35.60
C GLY A 190 -22.80 2.81 36.95
N VAL A 191 -22.32 3.98 37.36
CA VAL A 191 -22.87 4.72 38.51
C VAL A 191 -24.05 5.60 38.06
N GLU A 192 -25.00 5.84 38.96
CA GLU A 192 -26.11 6.79 38.72
C GLU A 192 -25.57 8.17 38.32
N GLY A 193 -26.12 8.74 37.24
CA GLY A 193 -25.65 10.00 36.66
C GLY A 193 -24.60 9.87 35.55
N TRP A 194 -24.13 8.65 35.24
CA TRP A 194 -23.29 8.42 34.05
C TRP A 194 -24.09 8.63 32.75
N PRO A 195 -23.57 9.36 31.74
CA PRO A 195 -24.28 9.55 30.46
C PRO A 195 -24.56 8.22 29.76
N GLU A 196 -25.80 8.02 29.29
CA GLU A 196 -26.23 6.76 28.66
C GLU A 196 -25.34 6.37 27.47
N ASP A 197 -25.11 7.32 26.55
CA ASP A 197 -24.25 7.20 25.38
C ASP A 197 -22.78 7.55 25.66
N GLY A 198 -22.39 7.64 26.93
CA GLY A 198 -21.04 8.00 27.32
C GLY A 198 -20.02 6.88 27.08
N TYR A 199 -18.83 7.25 26.63
CA TYR A 199 -17.69 6.35 26.42
C TYR A 199 -17.18 5.78 27.74
N ARG A 200 -17.09 4.45 27.84
CA ARG A 200 -16.82 3.76 29.13
C ARG A 200 -15.37 3.32 29.34
N GLY A 201 -14.48 3.60 28.40
CA GLY A 201 -13.08 3.17 28.49
C GLY A 201 -12.31 3.90 29.60
N ASP A 202 -11.28 3.25 30.15
CA ASP A 202 -10.48 3.81 31.24
C ASP A 202 -9.71 5.06 30.80
N TYR A 203 -9.36 5.16 29.52
CA TYR A 203 -8.75 6.37 28.92
C TYR A 203 -9.55 7.66 29.14
N ILE A 204 -10.88 7.59 29.31
CA ILE A 204 -11.69 8.78 29.61
C ILE A 204 -11.34 9.36 30.98
N ALA A 205 -10.99 8.50 31.95
CA ALA A 205 -10.51 8.94 33.25
C ALA A 205 -9.14 9.62 33.13
N ASP A 206 -8.24 9.08 32.30
CA ASP A 206 -6.92 9.66 32.05
C ASP A 206 -7.04 11.07 31.45
N VAL A 207 -7.91 11.25 30.44
CA VAL A 207 -8.18 12.56 29.83
C VAL A 207 -8.79 13.54 30.84
N ALA A 208 -9.76 13.10 31.65
CA ALA A 208 -10.37 13.94 32.68
C ALA A 208 -9.36 14.37 33.75
N ASN A 209 -8.49 13.47 34.19
CA ASN A 209 -7.45 13.76 35.16
C ASN A 209 -6.44 14.78 34.61
N ALA A 210 -5.98 14.60 33.36
CA ALA A 210 -5.07 15.54 32.70
C ALA A 210 -5.71 16.94 32.55
N TYR A 211 -6.99 17.00 32.17
CA TYR A 211 -7.74 18.24 32.09
C TYR A 211 -7.83 18.96 33.44
N MET A 212 -8.16 18.22 34.51
CA MET A 212 -8.29 18.78 35.87
C MET A 212 -6.93 19.16 36.49
N ALA A 213 -5.85 18.50 36.08
CA ALA A 213 -4.48 18.89 36.44
C ALA A 213 -4.01 20.16 35.70
N GLY A 214 -4.72 20.58 34.64
CA GLY A 214 -4.32 21.68 33.76
C GLY A 214 -3.04 21.37 33.00
N GLU A 215 -2.91 20.14 32.53
CA GLU A 215 -1.86 19.75 31.58
C GLU A 215 -2.04 20.50 30.26
N SER A 216 -0.97 20.59 29.47
CA SER A 216 -1.00 21.16 28.13
C SER A 216 -0.69 20.08 27.11
N VAL A 217 -1.51 19.99 26.07
CA VAL A 217 -1.35 19.06 24.95
C VAL A 217 -1.15 19.86 23.67
N GLU A 218 -0.20 19.43 22.84
CA GLU A 218 0.00 19.97 21.51
C GLU A 218 -0.63 19.03 20.49
N ALA A 219 -1.51 19.57 19.64
CA ALA A 219 -2.10 18.88 18.50
C ALA A 219 -2.17 19.85 17.32
N ASP A 220 -1.67 19.43 16.16
CA ASP A 220 -1.72 20.21 14.90
C ASP A 220 -1.14 21.64 15.01
N GLY A 221 -0.14 21.83 15.88
CA GLY A 221 0.52 23.12 16.11
C GLY A 221 -0.22 24.06 17.07
N GLU A 222 -1.35 23.62 17.65
CA GLU A 222 -2.08 24.32 18.70
C GLU A 222 -1.80 23.70 20.07
N ILE A 223 -1.56 24.55 21.07
CA ILE A 223 -1.40 24.15 22.47
C ILE A 223 -2.72 24.38 23.19
N VAL A 224 -3.32 23.30 23.69
CA VAL A 224 -4.56 23.33 24.47
C VAL A 224 -4.25 22.97 25.92
N THR A 225 -4.60 23.86 26.85
CA THR A 225 -4.39 23.66 28.29
C THR A 225 -5.70 23.37 29.00
N GLY A 226 -5.70 22.38 29.90
CA GLY A 226 -6.88 22.07 30.71
C GLY A 226 -7.29 23.24 31.60
N ALA A 227 -8.54 23.67 31.50
CA ALA A 227 -9.05 24.83 32.24
C ALA A 227 -9.32 24.54 33.73
N ARG A 228 -9.14 23.29 34.18
CA ARG A 228 -9.36 22.84 35.56
C ARG A 228 -10.78 23.11 36.07
N ASN A 229 -11.76 23.12 35.17
CA ASN A 229 -13.15 23.37 35.50
C ASN A 229 -14.06 22.28 34.91
N ALA A 230 -14.57 21.39 35.77
CA ALA A 230 -15.46 20.31 35.35
C ALA A 230 -16.78 20.80 34.72
N GLU A 231 -17.18 22.04 34.97
CA GLU A 231 -18.43 22.61 34.46
C GLU A 231 -18.27 23.28 33.08
N ASP A 232 -17.04 23.51 32.62
CA ASP A 232 -16.77 24.08 31.31
C ASP A 232 -16.72 22.99 30.23
N LEU A 233 -17.88 22.65 29.70
CA LEU A 233 -18.02 21.57 28.72
C LEU A 233 -17.27 21.85 27.41
N GLU A 234 -17.15 23.11 27.01
CA GLU A 234 -16.49 23.46 25.75
C GLU A 234 -14.96 23.39 25.90
N ALA A 235 -14.41 23.87 27.02
CA ALA A 235 -13.00 23.66 27.34
C ALA A 235 -12.66 22.17 27.48
N ILE A 236 -13.55 21.37 28.08
CA ILE A 236 -13.42 19.91 28.13
C ILE A 236 -13.40 19.31 26.73
N ARG A 237 -14.32 19.72 25.84
CA ARG A 237 -14.40 19.23 24.46
C ARG A 237 -13.09 19.49 23.72
N HIS A 238 -12.61 20.74 23.72
CA HIS A 238 -11.38 21.13 23.04
C HIS A 238 -10.17 20.36 23.57
N PHE A 239 -10.02 20.27 24.90
CA PHE A 239 -8.91 19.54 25.51
C PHE A 239 -8.97 18.03 25.20
N ALA A 240 -10.14 17.41 25.31
CA ALA A 240 -10.29 15.97 25.10
C ALA A 240 -9.98 15.57 23.65
N VAL A 241 -10.45 16.34 22.68
CA VAL A 241 -10.13 16.13 21.25
C VAL A 241 -8.62 16.26 21.02
N ALA A 242 -8.00 17.32 21.52
CA ALA A 242 -6.55 17.54 21.36
C ALA A 242 -5.72 16.42 22.02
N ALA A 243 -6.10 15.99 23.22
CA ALA A 243 -5.42 14.92 23.96
C ALA A 243 -5.49 13.58 23.21
N LEU A 244 -6.67 13.19 22.72
CA LEU A 244 -6.87 11.94 21.99
C LEU A 244 -6.22 11.96 20.61
N ARG A 245 -6.27 13.09 19.89
CA ARG A 245 -5.52 13.24 18.62
C ARG A 245 -4.02 13.04 18.85
N ARG A 246 -3.46 13.65 19.90
CA ARG A 246 -2.06 13.48 20.25
C ARG A 246 -1.73 12.02 20.53
N GLU A 247 -2.58 11.30 21.28
CA GLU A 247 -2.40 9.87 21.54
C GLU A 247 -2.41 9.05 20.23
N GLN A 248 -3.42 9.25 19.38
CA GLN A 248 -3.52 8.57 18.08
C GLN A 248 -2.28 8.85 17.20
N ASN A 249 -1.81 10.09 17.15
CA ASN A 249 -0.61 10.47 16.41
C ASN A 249 0.66 9.77 16.94
N LEU A 250 0.82 9.66 18.26
CA LEU A 250 1.93 8.94 18.88
C LEU A 250 1.88 7.43 18.58
N ASP A 251 0.69 6.84 18.52
CA ASP A 251 0.51 5.44 18.15
C ASP A 251 0.82 5.19 16.68
N LEU A 252 0.37 6.07 15.78
CA LEU A 252 0.72 6.02 14.35
C LEU A 252 2.22 6.20 14.12
N GLN A 253 2.86 7.13 14.85
CA GLN A 253 4.30 7.32 14.81
C GLN A 253 5.06 6.07 15.28
N ALA A 254 4.63 5.45 16.38
CA ALA A 254 5.21 4.18 16.84
C ALA A 254 5.02 3.05 15.82
N PHE A 255 3.94 3.11 15.04
CA PHE A 255 3.66 2.19 13.95
C PHE A 255 4.40 2.51 12.63
N GLY A 256 5.18 3.60 12.61
CA GLY A 256 5.94 4.04 11.45
C GLY A 256 5.08 4.68 10.34
N VAL A 257 3.94 5.25 10.70
CA VAL A 257 2.99 5.90 9.80
C VAL A 257 3.03 7.41 10.03
N GLY A 258 3.03 8.17 8.93
CA GLY A 258 2.95 9.63 8.94
C GLY A 258 2.05 10.14 7.81
N PHE A 259 1.61 11.40 7.93
CA PHE A 259 0.67 12.03 7.00
C PHE A 259 1.23 13.35 6.47
N ASP A 260 0.90 13.66 5.21
CA ASP A 260 1.21 14.93 4.56
C ASP A 260 0.10 15.97 4.78
N THR A 261 -1.13 15.51 5.04
CA THR A 261 -2.31 16.36 5.21
C THR A 261 -3.24 15.78 6.26
N TYR A 262 -3.63 16.62 7.21
CA TYR A 262 -4.74 16.37 8.13
C TYR A 262 -5.91 17.26 7.70
N PHE A 263 -6.99 16.64 7.23
CA PHE A 263 -8.17 17.33 6.74
C PHE A 263 -9.27 17.31 7.81
N LEU A 264 -9.81 18.48 8.16
CA LEU A 264 -10.87 18.59 9.17
C LEU A 264 -12.23 18.69 8.49
N GLU A 265 -13.21 17.90 8.93
CA GLU A 265 -14.59 17.98 8.44
C GLU A 265 -15.17 19.38 8.64
N SER A 266 -14.92 20.00 9.80
CA SER A 266 -15.35 21.36 10.13
C SER A 266 -14.95 22.39 9.06
N SER A 267 -13.78 22.21 8.42
CA SER A 267 -13.29 23.11 7.37
C SER A 267 -14.18 23.14 6.12
N LEU A 268 -14.93 22.05 5.82
CA LEU A 268 -15.86 22.02 4.69
C LEU A 268 -17.00 23.02 4.85
N TYR A 269 -17.41 23.27 6.09
CA TYR A 269 -18.48 24.19 6.42
C TYR A 269 -17.96 25.62 6.55
N THR A 270 -16.86 25.83 7.28
CA THR A 270 -16.28 27.17 7.46
C THR A 270 -15.81 27.79 6.15
N ASP A 271 -15.30 26.97 5.23
CA ASP A 271 -14.84 27.42 3.92
C ASP A 271 -15.99 27.52 2.89
N GLY A 272 -17.21 27.17 3.27
CA GLY A 272 -18.39 27.19 2.37
C GLY A 272 -18.37 26.14 1.27
N LYS A 273 -17.52 25.10 1.35
CA LYS A 273 -17.37 24.05 0.33
C LYS A 273 -18.64 23.19 0.19
N VAL A 274 -19.36 22.97 1.29
CA VAL A 274 -20.64 22.26 1.28
C VAL A 274 -21.67 23.05 0.46
N ASP A 275 -21.87 24.33 0.78
CA ASP A 275 -22.81 25.19 0.08
C ASP A 275 -22.44 25.41 -1.39
N GLU A 276 -21.14 25.52 -1.69
CA GLU A 276 -20.64 25.55 -3.07
C GLU A 276 -21.02 24.28 -3.83
N THR A 277 -20.77 23.10 -3.24
CA THR A 277 -21.08 21.81 -3.87
C THR A 277 -22.57 21.68 -4.17
N VAL A 278 -23.44 22.09 -3.24
CA VAL A 278 -24.88 22.09 -3.45
C VAL A 278 -25.28 23.01 -4.59
N ARG A 279 -24.75 24.24 -4.63
CA ARG A 279 -25.02 25.20 -5.71
C ARG A 279 -24.63 24.65 -7.08
N GLU A 280 -23.46 24.02 -7.18
CA GLU A 280 -22.99 23.40 -8.42
C GLU A 280 -23.91 22.26 -8.87
N LEU A 281 -24.31 21.36 -7.96
CA LEU A 281 -25.23 20.26 -8.29
C LEU A 281 -26.58 20.77 -8.80
N VAL A 282 -27.09 21.85 -8.20
CA VAL A 282 -28.33 22.51 -8.64
C VAL A 282 -28.13 23.16 -10.02
N ALA A 283 -27.02 23.87 -10.22
CA ALA A 283 -26.71 24.56 -11.48
C ALA A 283 -26.60 23.60 -12.68
N HIS A 284 -26.07 22.39 -12.46
CA HIS A 284 -25.99 21.34 -13.49
C HIS A 284 -27.33 20.63 -13.74
N GLY A 285 -28.39 20.96 -12.99
CA GLY A 285 -29.75 20.49 -13.27
C GLY A 285 -30.05 19.06 -12.83
N HIS A 286 -29.20 18.47 -11.97
CA HIS A 286 -29.36 17.10 -11.49
C HIS A 286 -30.15 16.98 -10.17
N THR A 287 -30.76 18.07 -9.71
CA THR A 287 -31.50 18.10 -8.43
C THR A 287 -32.99 18.36 -8.61
N TYR A 288 -33.81 17.98 -7.62
CA TYR A 288 -35.23 18.31 -7.55
C TYR A 288 -35.70 18.49 -6.10
N GLU A 289 -36.81 19.19 -5.90
CA GLU A 289 -37.44 19.38 -4.58
C GLU A 289 -38.65 18.44 -4.46
N GLU A 290 -38.72 17.68 -3.37
CA GLU A 290 -39.86 16.80 -3.06
C GLU A 290 -40.01 16.66 -1.54
N GLY A 291 -41.23 16.81 -1.03
CA GLY A 291 -41.52 16.69 0.41
C GLY A 291 -40.86 17.76 1.29
N GLY A 292 -40.51 18.92 0.71
CA GLY A 292 -39.76 19.98 1.37
C GLY A 292 -38.26 19.72 1.51
N ALA A 293 -37.75 18.66 0.87
CA ALA A 293 -36.34 18.30 0.84
C ALA A 293 -35.77 18.46 -0.57
N LEU A 294 -34.47 18.80 -0.64
CA LEU A 294 -33.70 18.84 -1.89
C LEU A 294 -33.06 17.48 -2.13
N TRP A 295 -33.31 16.91 -3.31
CA TRP A 295 -32.84 15.60 -3.74
C TRP A 295 -31.87 15.72 -4.91
N LEU A 296 -30.91 14.80 -4.97
CA LEU A 296 -30.07 14.54 -6.13
C LEU A 296 -30.61 13.34 -6.90
N ARG A 297 -30.73 13.46 -8.23
CA ARG A 297 -31.00 12.35 -9.17
C ARG A 297 -29.79 11.41 -9.30
N SER A 298 -29.32 10.85 -8.20
CA SER A 298 -28.11 10.03 -8.19
C SER A 298 -28.29 8.71 -8.95
N THR A 299 -29.52 8.25 -9.16
CA THR A 299 -29.82 7.06 -9.98
C THR A 299 -29.40 7.22 -11.44
N ASP A 300 -29.43 8.45 -11.99
CA ASP A 300 -28.92 8.76 -13.34
C ASP A 300 -27.40 8.47 -13.48
N PHE A 301 -26.69 8.34 -12.35
CA PHE A 301 -25.26 8.11 -12.27
C PHE A 301 -24.88 6.75 -11.65
N GLY A 302 -25.85 5.83 -11.54
CA GLY A 302 -25.61 4.44 -11.12
C GLY A 302 -25.73 4.18 -9.62
N ASP A 303 -26.34 5.09 -8.85
CA ASP A 303 -26.74 4.84 -7.46
C ASP A 303 -28.02 3.97 -7.39
N ASP A 304 -28.30 3.37 -6.22
CA ASP A 304 -29.48 2.51 -6.04
C ASP A 304 -30.78 3.29 -5.84
N LYS A 305 -30.69 4.51 -5.30
CA LYS A 305 -31.79 5.44 -5.12
C LYS A 305 -31.31 6.87 -5.05
N ASP A 306 -32.19 7.79 -5.40
CA ASP A 306 -31.95 9.23 -5.29
C ASP A 306 -31.65 9.62 -3.84
N ARG A 307 -30.72 10.56 -3.65
CA ARG A 307 -30.21 10.94 -2.33
C ARG A 307 -30.75 12.30 -1.91
N VAL A 308 -31.28 12.36 -0.70
CA VAL A 308 -31.58 13.63 -0.03
C VAL A 308 -30.26 14.37 0.21
N MET A 309 -30.14 15.56 -0.35
CA MET A 309 -29.04 16.49 -0.08
C MET A 309 -29.36 17.36 1.14
N ARG A 310 -30.53 17.98 1.15
CA ARG A 310 -31.02 18.86 2.23
C ARG A 310 -32.36 18.36 2.74
N LYS A 311 -32.47 18.16 4.04
CA LYS A 311 -33.70 17.74 4.73
C LYS A 311 -34.70 18.89 4.80
N SER A 312 -35.94 18.58 5.18
CA SER A 312 -37.01 19.55 5.37
C SER A 312 -36.78 20.54 6.52
N ASP A 313 -35.91 20.21 7.47
CA ASP A 313 -35.45 21.11 8.54
C ASP A 313 -34.34 22.08 8.08
N GLY A 314 -33.93 22.02 6.81
CA GLY A 314 -32.89 22.85 6.22
C GLY A 314 -31.47 22.31 6.39
N THR A 315 -31.25 21.26 7.18
CA THR A 315 -29.92 20.67 7.39
C THR A 315 -29.49 19.77 6.25
N TYR A 316 -28.19 19.74 5.95
CA TYR A 316 -27.63 18.82 4.96
C TYR A 316 -27.46 17.41 5.52
N THR A 317 -27.54 16.42 4.65
CA THR A 317 -27.21 15.02 5.00
C THR A 317 -25.69 14.80 4.90
N TYR A 318 -25.18 13.76 5.57
CA TYR A 318 -23.77 13.36 5.50
C TYR A 318 -23.27 13.06 4.07
N PHE A 319 -24.19 12.85 3.13
CA PHE A 319 -23.85 12.65 1.73
C PHE A 319 -23.19 13.89 1.10
N VAL A 320 -23.64 15.09 1.43
CA VAL A 320 -23.15 16.32 0.78
C VAL A 320 -21.70 16.64 1.21
N PRO A 321 -21.33 16.59 2.51
CA PRO A 321 -19.94 16.72 2.94
C PRO A 321 -19.00 15.71 2.29
N ASP A 322 -19.41 14.45 2.13
CA ASP A 322 -18.60 13.42 1.44
C ASP A 322 -18.27 13.85 0.00
N VAL A 323 -19.27 14.35 -0.75
CA VAL A 323 -19.07 14.84 -2.13
C VAL A 323 -18.21 16.10 -2.15
N ALA A 324 -18.45 17.04 -1.24
CA ALA A 324 -17.68 18.29 -1.14
C ALA A 324 -16.20 18.02 -0.82
N TYR A 325 -15.95 17.07 0.09
CA TYR A 325 -14.60 16.64 0.46
C TYR A 325 -13.86 16.04 -0.72
N HIS A 326 -14.48 15.12 -1.45
CA HIS A 326 -13.86 14.53 -2.64
C HIS A 326 -13.69 15.57 -3.77
N ARG A 327 -14.66 16.46 -4.00
CA ARG A 327 -14.48 17.60 -4.91
C ARG A 327 -13.25 18.44 -4.53
N SER A 328 -13.00 18.65 -3.24
CA SER A 328 -11.80 19.36 -2.77
C SER A 328 -10.49 18.62 -3.10
N LYS A 329 -10.46 17.28 -3.05
CA LYS A 329 -9.29 16.48 -3.47
C LYS A 329 -9.01 16.66 -4.95
N TRP A 330 -10.06 16.63 -5.78
CA TRP A 330 -9.95 16.88 -7.21
C TRP A 330 -9.37 18.28 -7.49
N GLN A 331 -9.89 19.31 -6.80
CA GLN A 331 -9.39 20.69 -6.90
C GLN A 331 -7.95 20.85 -6.40
N ARG A 332 -7.50 20.02 -5.46
CA ARG A 332 -6.09 19.95 -5.00
C ARG A 332 -5.19 19.16 -5.95
N GLY A 333 -5.69 18.70 -7.09
CA GLY A 333 -4.91 18.07 -8.15
C GLY A 333 -4.72 16.57 -8.00
N TYR A 334 -5.51 15.89 -7.17
CA TYR A 334 -5.39 14.43 -6.97
C TYR A 334 -5.97 13.68 -8.18
N VAL A 335 -5.14 13.52 -9.22
CA VAL A 335 -5.53 12.80 -10.45
C VAL A 335 -5.87 11.34 -10.15
N ARG A 336 -5.19 10.74 -9.16
CA ARG A 336 -5.57 9.48 -8.54
C ARG A 336 -5.91 9.73 -7.07
N ALA A 337 -7.00 9.14 -6.58
CA ALA A 337 -7.35 9.20 -5.16
C ALA A 337 -7.78 7.81 -4.71
N ILE A 338 -7.09 7.28 -3.70
CA ILE A 338 -7.36 6.00 -3.07
C ILE A 338 -7.91 6.31 -1.67
N THR A 339 -9.06 5.75 -1.35
CA THR A 339 -9.68 5.86 -0.03
C THR A 339 -9.76 4.46 0.58
N GLU A 340 -9.00 4.25 1.66
CA GLU A 340 -8.95 3.02 2.42
C GLU A 340 -9.99 3.07 3.55
N LEU A 341 -10.88 2.09 3.62
CA LEU A 341 -12.00 2.03 4.56
C LEU A 341 -12.24 0.61 5.06
N GLY A 342 -12.97 0.47 6.17
CA GLY A 342 -13.57 -0.81 6.57
C GLY A 342 -14.64 -1.29 5.57
N SER A 343 -14.82 -2.60 5.46
CA SER A 343 -15.79 -3.21 4.54
C SER A 343 -17.25 -2.87 4.86
N ASP A 344 -17.54 -2.43 6.07
CA ASP A 344 -18.83 -1.90 6.53
C ASP A 344 -19.26 -0.61 5.82
N HIS A 345 -18.31 0.11 5.19
CA HIS A 345 -18.60 1.32 4.42
C HIS A 345 -19.05 1.06 2.97
N HIS A 346 -19.04 -0.19 2.50
CA HIS A 346 -19.35 -0.55 1.10
C HIS A 346 -20.67 0.05 0.58
N GLY A 347 -21.72 0.09 1.41
CA GLY A 347 -23.04 0.61 1.03
C GLY A 347 -23.08 2.11 0.74
N SER A 348 -22.02 2.86 1.06
CA SER A 348 -21.95 4.32 0.91
C SER A 348 -21.12 4.80 -0.28
N LEU A 349 -20.45 3.89 -1.01
CA LEU A 349 -19.47 4.26 -2.04
C LEU A 349 -20.15 4.72 -3.33
N ALA A 350 -21.22 4.02 -3.74
CA ALA A 350 -21.96 4.31 -4.97
C ALA A 350 -22.56 5.72 -4.95
N ARG A 351 -23.15 6.13 -3.81
CA ARG A 351 -23.72 7.48 -3.65
C ARG A 351 -22.67 8.57 -3.85
N VAL A 352 -21.48 8.44 -3.26
CA VAL A 352 -20.42 9.46 -3.37
C VAL A 352 -19.95 9.57 -4.81
N LYS A 353 -19.72 8.43 -5.48
CA LYS A 353 -19.38 8.40 -6.92
C LYS A 353 -20.45 9.06 -7.77
N ALA A 354 -21.73 8.74 -7.53
CA ALA A 354 -22.84 9.36 -8.24
C ALA A 354 -22.88 10.89 -8.03
N GLY A 355 -22.71 11.36 -6.79
CA GLY A 355 -22.60 12.78 -6.48
C GLY A 355 -21.45 13.48 -7.20
N LEU A 356 -20.30 12.82 -7.30
CA LEU A 356 -19.14 13.35 -8.03
C LEU A 356 -19.35 13.42 -9.54
N GLN A 357 -20.04 12.43 -10.12
CA GLN A 357 -20.38 12.46 -11.54
C GLN A 357 -21.41 13.55 -11.83
N ALA A 358 -22.36 13.78 -10.92
CA ALA A 358 -23.36 14.84 -11.05
C ALA A 358 -22.79 16.26 -10.96
N LEU A 359 -21.55 16.44 -10.50
CA LEU A 359 -20.87 17.75 -10.54
C LEU A 359 -20.41 18.14 -11.95
N ASP A 360 -20.39 17.20 -12.90
CA ASP A 360 -19.96 17.39 -14.29
C ASP A 360 -18.65 18.19 -14.47
N CYS A 361 -17.70 17.99 -13.55
CA CYS A 361 -16.45 18.75 -13.48
C CYS A 361 -15.21 17.98 -13.99
N GLY A 362 -15.44 16.97 -14.83
CA GLY A 362 -14.39 16.17 -15.48
C GLY A 362 -13.79 15.05 -14.62
N ILE A 363 -14.38 14.74 -13.47
CA ILE A 363 -13.94 13.63 -12.60
C ILE A 363 -14.22 12.28 -13.29
N PRO A 364 -13.21 11.40 -13.49
CA PRO A 364 -13.43 10.10 -14.12
C PRO A 364 -14.39 9.20 -13.33
N LYS A 365 -15.22 8.40 -14.01
CA LYS A 365 -16.19 7.47 -13.40
C LYS A 365 -15.60 6.51 -12.35
N GLY A 366 -14.33 6.14 -12.53
CA GLY A 366 -13.62 5.23 -11.62
C GLY A 366 -13.12 5.89 -10.34
N TRP A 367 -13.13 7.23 -10.27
CA TRP A 367 -12.56 8.03 -9.19
C TRP A 367 -13.63 8.35 -8.11
N PRO A 368 -13.30 8.28 -6.81
CA PRO A 368 -12.07 7.72 -6.25
C PRO A 368 -12.05 6.17 -6.31
N GLU A 369 -10.85 5.60 -6.17
CA GLU A 369 -10.65 4.17 -5.95
C GLU A 369 -10.84 3.85 -4.46
N TYR A 370 -11.41 2.69 -4.15
CA TYR A 370 -11.65 2.25 -2.78
C TYR A 370 -10.90 0.95 -2.49
N VAL A 371 -10.22 0.91 -1.35
CA VAL A 371 -9.62 -0.31 -0.80
C VAL A 371 -10.37 -0.63 0.49
N LEU A 372 -11.11 -1.72 0.49
CA LEU A 372 -11.95 -2.11 1.62
C LEU A 372 -11.30 -3.23 2.41
N HIS A 373 -10.91 -2.98 3.66
CA HIS A 373 -10.37 -4.01 4.52
C HIS A 373 -11.46 -4.74 5.32
N GLN A 374 -11.30 -6.04 5.50
CA GLN A 374 -12.14 -6.81 6.42
C GLN A 374 -11.67 -6.67 7.87
N MET A 375 -12.60 -6.89 8.80
CA MET A 375 -12.30 -6.93 10.23
C MET A 375 -11.18 -7.95 10.56
N VAL A 376 -10.43 -7.64 11.60
CA VAL A 376 -9.32 -8.47 12.10
C VAL A 376 -9.77 -9.19 13.36
N THR A 377 -9.60 -10.50 13.38
CA THR A 377 -9.75 -11.33 14.59
C THR A 377 -8.38 -11.53 15.22
N VAL A 378 -8.23 -11.21 16.50
CA VAL A 378 -6.96 -11.37 17.23
C VAL A 378 -7.04 -12.62 18.10
N MET A 379 -6.05 -13.50 17.97
CA MET A 379 -6.00 -14.79 18.66
C MET A 379 -4.74 -14.90 19.53
N ARG A 380 -4.88 -15.57 20.68
CA ARG A 380 -3.77 -15.99 21.56
C ARG A 380 -4.11 -17.31 22.21
N GLY A 381 -3.19 -18.26 22.21
CA GLY A 381 -3.40 -19.60 22.78
C GLY A 381 -4.56 -20.35 22.12
N GLY A 382 -4.88 -20.03 20.87
CA GLY A 382 -6.04 -20.59 20.16
C GLY A 382 -7.39 -19.98 20.51
N GLU A 383 -7.45 -18.94 21.35
CA GLU A 383 -8.68 -18.24 21.75
C GLU A 383 -8.72 -16.79 21.27
N GLU A 384 -9.92 -16.27 20.99
CA GLU A 384 -10.11 -14.88 20.56
C GLU A 384 -9.92 -13.91 21.72
N VAL A 385 -9.06 -12.90 21.54
CA VAL A 385 -8.76 -11.89 22.56
C VAL A 385 -9.52 -10.59 22.25
N LYS A 386 -10.36 -10.14 23.19
CA LYS A 386 -11.17 -8.92 23.04
C LYS A 386 -10.85 -7.80 24.03
N ILE A 387 -10.08 -8.05 25.09
CA ILE A 387 -9.98 -7.11 26.22
C ILE A 387 -8.62 -6.41 26.20
N SER A 388 -8.58 -5.14 25.80
CA SER A 388 -7.48 -4.23 26.16
C SER A 388 -7.61 -3.78 27.61
N LYS A 389 -6.46 -3.64 28.28
CA LYS A 389 -6.35 -3.03 29.61
C LYS A 389 -6.71 -1.53 29.62
N ARG A 390 -6.66 -0.84 28.48
CA ARG A 390 -6.91 0.62 28.34
C ARG A 390 -8.29 0.95 27.80
N ALA A 391 -8.75 0.17 26.83
CA ALA A 391 -10.03 0.43 26.15
C ALA A 391 -11.20 -0.42 26.66
N GLY A 392 -10.92 -1.40 27.54
CA GLY A 392 -11.91 -2.27 28.20
C GLY A 392 -12.67 -3.25 27.29
N SER A 393 -12.68 -3.05 25.97
CA SER A 393 -13.61 -3.74 25.04
C SER A 393 -13.03 -4.15 23.68
N TYR A 394 -11.82 -3.72 23.33
CA TYR A 394 -11.12 -4.10 22.09
C TYR A 394 -9.61 -4.04 22.27
N VAL A 395 -8.83 -4.76 21.46
CA VAL A 395 -7.35 -4.68 21.46
C VAL A 395 -6.90 -3.37 20.81
N THR A 396 -6.06 -2.58 21.48
CA THR A 396 -5.51 -1.34 20.92
C THR A 396 -4.34 -1.63 19.98
N LEU A 397 -4.08 -0.72 19.03
CA LEU A 397 -2.90 -0.78 18.16
C LEU A 397 -1.61 -0.70 18.99
N ARG A 398 -1.56 0.20 19.98
CA ARG A 398 -0.42 0.32 20.89
C ARG A 398 -0.13 -0.98 21.63
N ASP A 399 -1.14 -1.61 22.23
CA ASP A 399 -0.97 -2.88 22.96
C ASP A 399 -0.38 -3.96 22.04
N LEU A 400 -0.84 -4.03 20.79
CA LEU A 400 -0.34 -4.99 19.82
C LEU A 400 1.12 -4.72 19.45
N ILE A 401 1.48 -3.46 19.18
CA ILE A 401 2.86 -3.05 18.87
C ILE A 401 3.80 -3.35 20.04
N ASP A 402 3.40 -3.01 21.27
CA ASP A 402 4.22 -3.22 22.46
C ASP A 402 4.43 -4.72 22.73
N GLU A 403 3.47 -5.56 22.35
CA GLU A 403 3.53 -7.00 22.60
C GLU A 403 4.33 -7.78 21.55
N VAL A 404 4.19 -7.46 20.26
CA VAL A 404 4.82 -8.24 19.17
C VAL A 404 5.84 -7.46 18.34
N GLY A 405 5.92 -6.14 18.54
CA GLY A 405 6.78 -5.24 17.78
C GLY A 405 6.11 -4.70 16.51
N LYS A 406 6.63 -3.56 16.05
CA LYS A 406 6.14 -2.85 14.85
C LYS A 406 6.15 -3.75 13.61
N ASP A 407 7.26 -4.41 13.32
CA ASP A 407 7.44 -5.13 12.05
C ASP A 407 6.52 -6.35 11.94
N ALA A 408 6.41 -7.15 13.01
CA ALA A 408 5.47 -8.25 13.07
C ALA A 408 4.03 -7.73 12.90
N THR A 409 3.64 -6.72 13.67
CA THR A 409 2.30 -6.12 13.58
C THR A 409 1.98 -5.70 12.14
N ARG A 410 2.87 -4.96 11.47
CA ARG A 410 2.68 -4.52 10.09
C ARG A 410 2.55 -5.69 9.13
N TYR A 411 3.52 -6.60 9.10
CA TYR A 411 3.52 -7.70 8.14
C TYR A 411 2.25 -8.54 8.21
N PHE A 412 1.84 -8.95 9.42
CA PHE A 412 0.66 -9.80 9.57
C PHE A 412 -0.61 -9.09 9.09
N LEU A 413 -0.75 -7.79 9.35
CA LEU A 413 -1.88 -6.98 8.88
C LEU A 413 -1.93 -6.80 7.35
N ILE A 414 -0.79 -6.94 6.66
CA ILE A 414 -0.66 -6.79 5.20
C ILE A 414 -0.60 -8.13 4.47
N SER A 415 -0.22 -9.23 5.14
CA SER A 415 0.06 -10.53 4.52
C SER A 415 -1.12 -11.17 3.76
N ARG A 416 -2.33 -10.65 3.98
CA ARG A 416 -3.56 -11.06 3.29
C ARG A 416 -4.13 -9.89 2.48
N LYS A 417 -4.81 -10.23 1.39
CA LYS A 417 -5.57 -9.25 0.60
C LYS A 417 -6.53 -8.46 1.51
N ALA A 418 -6.68 -7.16 1.25
CA ALA A 418 -7.45 -6.27 2.11
C ALA A 418 -8.88 -6.79 2.35
N ASP A 419 -9.54 -7.21 1.27
CA ASP A 419 -10.92 -7.71 1.26
C ASP A 419 -11.11 -9.11 1.86
N SER A 420 -10.04 -9.73 2.37
CA SER A 420 -10.07 -11.06 2.98
C SER A 420 -10.04 -10.98 4.50
N GLN A 421 -10.77 -11.90 5.16
CA GLN A 421 -10.72 -12.08 6.61
C GLN A 421 -9.28 -12.34 7.06
N LEU A 422 -8.91 -11.76 8.20
CA LEU A 422 -7.57 -11.88 8.75
C LEU A 422 -7.65 -12.32 10.21
N VAL A 423 -6.91 -13.40 10.50
CA VAL A 423 -6.64 -13.84 11.86
C VAL A 423 -5.21 -13.41 12.21
N PHE A 424 -5.10 -12.54 13.22
CA PHE A 424 -3.83 -12.13 13.79
C PHE A 424 -3.49 -13.05 14.97
N ASP A 425 -2.54 -13.96 14.76
CA ASP A 425 -2.04 -14.86 15.81
C ASP A 425 -0.86 -14.20 16.55
N ILE A 426 -1.08 -13.82 17.81
CA ILE A 426 -0.07 -13.15 18.64
C ILE A 426 1.12 -14.07 18.93
N ASP A 427 0.89 -15.37 19.14
CA ASP A 427 1.95 -16.31 19.49
C ASP A 427 2.87 -16.53 18.30
N LEU A 428 2.30 -16.66 17.10
CA LEU A 428 3.07 -16.74 15.85
C LEU A 428 3.82 -15.43 15.57
N ALA A 429 3.19 -14.27 15.80
CA ALA A 429 3.82 -12.98 15.55
C ALA A 429 5.03 -12.71 16.46
N ARG A 430 5.02 -13.26 17.68
CA ARG A 430 6.13 -13.14 18.65
C ARG A 430 7.23 -14.18 18.46
N SER A 431 6.94 -15.28 17.77
CA SER A 431 7.88 -16.40 17.71
C SER A 431 9.12 -16.04 16.89
N GLN A 432 10.29 -16.51 17.33
CA GLN A 432 11.54 -16.43 16.58
C GLN A 432 11.81 -17.77 15.90
N SER A 433 10.84 -18.23 15.10
CA SER A 433 10.92 -19.49 14.35
C SER A 433 10.79 -19.26 12.85
N ASN A 434 11.13 -20.27 12.07
CA ASN A 434 10.95 -20.24 10.62
C ASN A 434 9.48 -20.17 10.19
N ASP A 435 8.54 -20.48 11.10
CA ASP A 435 7.11 -20.36 10.83
C ASP A 435 6.65 -18.89 10.87
N ASN A 436 7.37 -18.02 11.60
CA ASN A 436 7.12 -16.59 11.56
C ASN A 436 7.72 -15.99 10.28
N PRO A 437 6.89 -15.54 9.32
CA PRO A 437 7.38 -15.05 8.05
C PRO A 437 8.24 -13.78 8.16
N VAL A 438 7.98 -12.90 9.15
CA VAL A 438 8.78 -11.70 9.36
C VAL A 438 10.19 -12.06 9.79
N TYR A 439 10.28 -12.92 10.81
CA TYR A 439 11.56 -13.44 11.27
C TYR A 439 12.29 -14.15 10.13
N TYR A 440 11.60 -15.00 9.37
CA TYR A 440 12.18 -15.74 8.26
C TYR A 440 12.79 -14.85 7.17
N ILE A 441 12.09 -13.76 6.80
CA ILE A 441 12.54 -12.79 5.78
C ILE A 441 13.69 -11.93 6.33
N GLN A 442 13.53 -11.35 7.52
CA GLN A 442 14.55 -10.49 8.13
C GLN A 442 15.84 -11.26 8.43
N TYR A 443 15.71 -12.53 8.81
CA TYR A 443 16.85 -13.40 9.08
C TYR A 443 17.64 -13.73 7.80
N ALA A 444 16.99 -13.82 6.63
CA ALA A 444 17.70 -13.92 5.35
C ALA A 444 18.61 -12.69 5.12
N HIS A 445 18.09 -11.49 5.37
CA HIS A 445 18.86 -10.25 5.29
C HIS A 445 20.05 -10.24 6.28
N ALA A 446 19.77 -10.52 7.57
CA ALA A 446 20.78 -10.54 8.63
C ALA A 446 21.88 -11.59 8.38
N ARG A 447 21.54 -12.76 7.80
CA ARG A 447 22.50 -13.80 7.43
C ARG A 447 23.53 -13.31 6.41
N VAL A 448 23.10 -12.57 5.39
CA VAL A 448 24.06 -12.00 4.42
C VAL A 448 25.02 -11.03 5.12
N CYS A 449 24.52 -10.17 6.01
CA CYS A 449 25.37 -9.30 6.82
C CYS A 449 26.35 -10.09 7.70
N SER A 450 25.91 -11.20 8.29
CA SER A 450 26.76 -12.09 9.06
C SER A 450 27.86 -12.74 8.22
N VAL A 451 27.54 -13.21 7.01
CA VAL A 451 28.54 -13.79 6.09
C VAL A 451 29.64 -12.78 5.77
N LEU A 452 29.28 -11.53 5.51
CA LEU A 452 30.26 -10.47 5.22
C LEU A 452 31.16 -10.16 6.43
N ARG A 453 30.60 -10.13 7.65
CA ARG A 453 31.39 -9.98 8.88
C ARG A 453 32.37 -11.16 9.05
N GLN A 454 31.88 -12.38 8.91
CA GLN A 454 32.70 -13.59 9.00
C GLN A 454 33.79 -13.65 7.92
N ALA A 455 33.56 -13.10 6.74
CA ALA A 455 34.58 -12.99 5.70
C ALA A 455 35.77 -12.16 6.21
N GLY A 456 35.49 -10.99 6.80
CA GLY A 456 36.52 -10.12 7.37
C GLY A 456 37.27 -10.76 8.54
N GLU A 457 36.55 -11.44 9.45
CA GLU A 457 37.14 -12.16 10.59
C GLU A 457 38.10 -13.28 10.16
N LYS A 458 37.81 -13.94 9.02
CA LYS A 458 38.68 -14.97 8.42
C LYS A 458 39.80 -14.40 7.55
N GLY A 459 39.93 -13.07 7.47
CA GLY A 459 40.95 -12.41 6.66
C GLY A 459 40.65 -12.36 5.16
N PHE A 460 39.42 -12.69 4.74
CA PHE A 460 39.00 -12.51 3.36
C PHE A 460 38.57 -11.06 3.11
N THR A 461 38.97 -10.54 1.94
CA THR A 461 38.42 -9.29 1.41
C THR A 461 37.39 -9.60 0.33
N PHE A 462 36.25 -8.93 0.40
CA PHE A 462 35.23 -8.96 -0.65
C PHE A 462 35.49 -7.82 -1.65
N ASP A 463 35.76 -8.20 -2.89
CA ASP A 463 35.93 -7.28 -4.01
C ASP A 463 34.70 -7.38 -4.92
N LEU A 464 33.86 -6.35 -4.88
CA LEU A 464 32.62 -6.33 -5.64
C LEU A 464 32.88 -6.32 -7.16
N ASP A 465 33.85 -5.54 -7.63
CA ASP A 465 34.13 -5.43 -9.07
C ASP A 465 34.63 -6.76 -9.63
N ASN A 466 35.50 -7.45 -8.87
CA ASN A 466 35.90 -8.82 -9.19
C ASN A 466 34.69 -9.77 -9.18
N GLY A 467 33.85 -9.72 -8.14
CA GLY A 467 32.67 -10.57 -8.04
C GLY A 467 31.71 -10.40 -9.22
N LEU A 468 31.47 -9.15 -9.64
CA LEU A 468 30.66 -8.84 -10.80
C LEU A 468 31.30 -9.36 -12.10
N ALA A 469 32.62 -9.26 -12.26
CA ALA A 469 33.34 -9.80 -13.41
C ALA A 469 33.25 -11.33 -13.51
N GLN A 470 33.11 -12.02 -12.39
CA GLN A 470 33.15 -13.49 -12.29
C GLN A 470 31.76 -14.15 -12.23
N LEU A 471 30.66 -13.42 -12.44
CA LEU A 471 29.30 -13.96 -12.34
C LEU A 471 29.02 -15.14 -13.29
N ALA A 472 29.73 -15.24 -14.42
CA ALA A 472 29.60 -16.36 -15.36
C ALA A 472 29.95 -17.72 -14.72
N ARG A 473 30.66 -17.72 -13.59
CA ARG A 473 30.96 -18.92 -12.79
C ARG A 473 29.78 -19.41 -11.95
N LEU A 474 28.68 -18.65 -11.90
CA LEU A 474 27.47 -18.99 -11.15
C LEU A 474 26.46 -19.69 -12.07
N ASP A 475 26.55 -21.01 -12.15
CA ASP A 475 25.81 -21.84 -13.11
C ASP A 475 24.97 -22.97 -12.47
N ASN A 476 24.91 -23.06 -11.14
CA ASN A 476 24.12 -24.11 -10.50
C ASN A 476 22.64 -23.74 -10.33
N GLU A 477 21.81 -24.76 -10.08
CA GLU A 477 20.35 -24.60 -10.04
C GLU A 477 19.88 -23.64 -8.94
N HIS A 478 20.54 -23.60 -7.79
CA HIS A 478 20.16 -22.76 -6.66
C HIS A 478 20.48 -21.29 -6.91
N GLU A 479 21.63 -21.01 -7.54
CA GLU A 479 21.99 -19.67 -8.02
C GLU A 479 20.98 -19.18 -9.06
N GLN A 480 20.61 -20.03 -10.01
CA GLN A 480 19.61 -19.70 -11.02
C GLN A 480 18.22 -19.42 -10.43
N ILE A 481 17.79 -20.19 -9.40
CA ILE A 481 16.54 -19.92 -8.68
C ILE A 481 16.59 -18.55 -8.01
N LEU A 482 17.66 -18.23 -7.27
CA LEU A 482 17.80 -16.95 -6.59
C LEU A 482 17.83 -15.77 -7.57
N LEU A 483 18.61 -15.87 -8.64
CA LEU A 483 18.66 -14.90 -9.73
C LEU A 483 17.28 -14.67 -10.35
N THR A 484 16.55 -15.75 -10.61
CA THR A 484 15.20 -15.69 -11.18
C THR A 484 14.25 -14.97 -10.22
N GLU A 485 14.23 -15.31 -8.94
CA GLU A 485 13.35 -14.66 -7.96
C GLU A 485 13.66 -13.17 -7.80
N MET A 486 14.93 -12.78 -7.72
CA MET A 486 15.33 -11.37 -7.67
C MET A 486 14.89 -10.58 -8.89
N SER A 487 14.97 -11.18 -10.08
CA SER A 487 14.59 -10.53 -11.34
C SER A 487 13.09 -10.22 -11.42
N LYS A 488 12.25 -10.87 -10.60
CA LYS A 488 10.80 -10.62 -10.55
C LYS A 488 10.46 -9.34 -9.80
N TYR A 489 11.35 -8.82 -8.94
CA TYR A 489 11.02 -7.73 -8.03
C TYR A 489 10.40 -6.50 -8.70
N PRO A 490 10.97 -5.93 -9.79
CA PRO A 490 10.35 -4.76 -10.44
C PRO A 490 8.92 -5.02 -10.93
N GLU A 491 8.66 -6.23 -11.45
CA GLU A 491 7.33 -6.62 -11.93
C GLU A 491 6.35 -6.78 -10.77
N GLN A 492 6.80 -7.29 -9.62
CA GLN A 492 5.97 -7.42 -8.42
C GLN A 492 5.58 -6.04 -7.86
N VAL A 493 6.50 -5.07 -7.87
CA VAL A 493 6.23 -3.69 -7.42
C VAL A 493 5.20 -3.02 -8.33
N GLU A 494 5.40 -3.08 -9.65
CA GLU A 494 4.45 -2.50 -10.61
C GLU A 494 3.06 -3.14 -10.49
N ALA A 495 2.99 -4.46 -10.40
CA ALA A 495 1.71 -5.17 -10.26
C ALA A 495 1.00 -4.81 -8.95
N ALA A 496 1.72 -4.78 -7.82
CA ALA A 496 1.15 -4.43 -6.52
C ALA A 496 0.65 -2.97 -6.49
N ALA A 497 1.37 -2.03 -7.11
CA ALA A 497 0.97 -0.63 -7.20
C ALA A 497 -0.22 -0.39 -8.16
N ALA A 498 -0.27 -1.12 -9.27
CA ALA A 498 -1.37 -1.04 -10.23
C ALA A 498 -2.67 -1.59 -9.63
N ASN A 499 -2.59 -2.73 -8.94
CA ASN A 499 -3.76 -3.42 -8.40
C ASN A 499 -4.14 -2.99 -6.96
N LEU A 500 -3.34 -2.16 -6.31
CA LEU A 500 -3.48 -1.79 -4.89
C LEU A 500 -3.42 -3.01 -3.96
N GLU A 501 -2.45 -3.90 -4.21
CA GLU A 501 -2.33 -5.21 -3.55
C GLU A 501 -0.98 -5.37 -2.83
N PRO A 502 -0.76 -4.72 -1.67
CA PRO A 502 0.53 -4.75 -0.97
C PRO A 502 0.92 -6.14 -0.45
N HIS A 503 -0.07 -7.01 -0.20
CA HIS A 503 0.14 -8.40 0.22
C HIS A 503 0.97 -9.23 -0.77
N VAL A 504 0.99 -8.85 -2.05
CA VAL A 504 1.79 -9.52 -3.09
C VAL A 504 3.28 -9.40 -2.76
N ILE A 505 3.74 -8.24 -2.30
CA ILE A 505 5.14 -8.03 -1.88
C ILE A 505 5.47 -8.85 -0.64
N ALA A 506 4.58 -8.87 0.36
CA ALA A 506 4.77 -9.64 1.60
C ALA A 506 4.94 -11.14 1.34
N ASN A 507 4.13 -11.70 0.44
CA ASN A 507 4.20 -13.10 0.07
C ASN A 507 5.44 -13.40 -0.77
N TRP A 508 5.75 -12.56 -1.75
CA TRP A 508 6.92 -12.74 -2.61
C TRP A 508 8.24 -12.62 -1.85
N LEU A 509 8.35 -11.72 -0.85
CA LEU A 509 9.55 -11.62 -0.01
C LEU A 509 9.89 -12.93 0.70
N ARG A 510 8.86 -13.69 1.11
CA ARG A 510 9.05 -15.01 1.71
C ARG A 510 9.63 -16.01 0.71
N GLU A 511 9.20 -15.96 -0.55
CA GLU A 511 9.74 -16.80 -1.62
C GLU A 511 11.20 -16.44 -1.93
N LEU A 512 11.53 -15.13 -1.99
CA LEU A 512 12.91 -14.68 -2.15
C LEU A 512 13.80 -15.11 -0.97
N ALA A 513 13.32 -14.96 0.26
CA ALA A 513 14.01 -15.43 1.45
C ALA A 513 14.23 -16.96 1.39
N ASN A 514 13.24 -17.73 0.94
CA ASN A 514 13.35 -19.17 0.79
C ASN A 514 14.40 -19.57 -0.27
N ALA A 515 14.42 -18.90 -1.42
CA ALA A 515 15.44 -19.11 -2.44
C ALA A 515 16.85 -18.85 -1.88
N PHE A 516 17.02 -17.77 -1.12
CA PHE A 516 18.29 -17.47 -0.43
C PHE A 516 18.66 -18.53 0.61
N HIS A 517 17.76 -18.89 1.52
CA HIS A 517 18.04 -19.85 2.59
C HIS A 517 18.40 -21.23 2.02
N THR A 518 17.74 -21.63 0.94
CA THR A 518 18.07 -22.88 0.23
C THR A 518 19.49 -22.82 -0.34
N TYR A 519 19.86 -21.72 -1.01
CA TYR A 519 21.22 -21.54 -1.53
C TYR A 519 22.27 -21.52 -0.41
N TYR A 520 22.00 -20.80 0.68
CA TYR A 520 22.86 -20.70 1.86
C TYR A 520 23.13 -22.07 2.49
N ASN A 521 22.13 -22.95 2.56
CA ASN A 521 22.28 -24.27 3.15
C ASN A 521 23.01 -25.26 2.20
N SER A 522 22.88 -25.08 0.89
CA SER A 522 23.48 -25.97 -0.11
C SER A 522 24.96 -25.66 -0.41
N TYR A 523 25.39 -24.40 -0.30
CA TYR A 523 26.73 -23.98 -0.72
C TYR A 523 27.46 -23.12 0.31
N GLN A 524 28.76 -23.39 0.46
CA GLN A 524 29.66 -22.53 1.21
C GLN A 524 30.04 -21.29 0.38
N PHE A 525 29.81 -20.10 0.92
CA PHE A 525 30.17 -18.85 0.24
C PHE A 525 31.63 -18.46 0.45
N LEU A 526 32.13 -18.61 1.68
CA LEU A 526 33.50 -18.26 2.06
C LEU A 526 34.46 -19.40 1.70
N VAL A 527 34.96 -19.38 0.46
CA VAL A 527 35.92 -20.34 -0.10
C VAL A 527 37.26 -19.66 -0.42
N ASP A 528 38.33 -20.46 -0.53
CA ASP A 528 39.68 -19.96 -0.82
C ASP A 528 39.82 -19.38 -2.22
N ASP A 529 39.10 -19.94 -3.20
CA ASP A 529 39.00 -19.41 -4.55
C ASP A 529 38.37 -18.01 -4.52
N LYS A 530 39.22 -16.98 -4.62
CA LYS A 530 38.81 -15.57 -4.53
C LYS A 530 37.73 -15.21 -5.54
N ASP A 531 37.88 -15.65 -6.78
CA ASP A 531 36.97 -15.27 -7.87
C ASP A 531 35.60 -15.89 -7.69
N LEU A 532 35.53 -17.15 -7.25
CA LEU A 532 34.26 -17.81 -6.94
C LEU A 532 33.63 -17.21 -5.69
N ARG A 533 34.42 -16.98 -4.63
CA ARG A 533 33.94 -16.35 -3.40
C ARG A 533 33.32 -15.00 -3.69
N ASP A 534 34.04 -14.13 -4.40
CA ASP A 534 33.56 -12.78 -4.70
C ASP A 534 32.31 -12.81 -5.58
N ALA A 535 32.21 -13.73 -6.55
CA ALA A 535 31.00 -13.91 -7.36
C ALA A 535 29.79 -14.31 -6.50
N ARG A 536 29.96 -15.30 -5.61
CA ARG A 536 28.89 -15.73 -4.69
C ARG A 536 28.47 -14.62 -3.74
N LEU A 537 29.44 -13.89 -3.19
CA LEU A 537 29.19 -12.74 -2.33
C LEU A 537 28.43 -11.62 -3.07
N ALA A 538 28.80 -11.33 -4.32
CA ALA A 538 28.08 -10.35 -5.15
C ALA A 538 26.60 -10.74 -5.35
N LEU A 539 26.31 -12.02 -5.63
CA LEU A 539 24.93 -12.51 -5.75
C LEU A 539 24.13 -12.33 -4.46
N VAL A 540 24.67 -12.77 -3.32
CA VAL A 540 23.91 -12.69 -2.05
C VAL A 540 23.80 -11.26 -1.51
N VAL A 541 24.76 -10.39 -1.80
CA VAL A 541 24.68 -8.96 -1.49
C VAL A 541 23.59 -8.30 -2.33
N ALA A 542 23.47 -8.66 -3.61
CA ALA A 542 22.37 -8.20 -4.44
C ALA A 542 21.01 -8.73 -3.92
N ALA A 543 20.91 -10.01 -3.54
CA ALA A 543 19.70 -10.55 -2.91
C ALA A 543 19.31 -9.81 -1.63
N ARG A 544 20.30 -9.48 -0.79
CA ARG A 544 20.10 -8.66 0.41
C ARG A 544 19.55 -7.27 0.09
N GLN A 545 20.09 -6.61 -0.94
CA GLN A 545 19.59 -5.31 -1.39
C GLN A 545 18.11 -5.39 -1.81
N VAL A 546 17.75 -6.43 -2.57
CA VAL A 546 16.35 -6.64 -2.99
C VAL A 546 15.43 -6.91 -1.79
N LEU A 547 15.86 -7.74 -0.83
CA LEU A 547 15.12 -7.96 0.42
C LEU A 547 14.90 -6.65 1.19
N ARG A 548 15.94 -5.81 1.31
CA ARG A 548 15.87 -4.50 1.97
C ARG A 548 14.84 -3.59 1.29
N ASN A 549 14.89 -3.48 -0.05
CA ASN A 549 13.95 -2.65 -0.80
C ASN A 549 12.50 -3.14 -0.60
N GLY A 550 12.25 -4.45 -0.67
CA GLY A 550 10.90 -4.99 -0.46
C GLY A 550 10.40 -4.83 0.98
N LEU A 551 11.27 -4.98 1.99
CA LEU A 551 10.93 -4.71 3.39
C LEU A 551 10.56 -3.23 3.60
N ASP A 552 11.29 -2.30 2.98
CA ASP A 552 10.99 -0.87 3.05
C ASP A 552 9.63 -0.52 2.43
N LEU A 553 9.24 -1.16 1.32
CA LEU A 553 7.89 -0.99 0.73
C LEU A 553 6.76 -1.39 1.68
N LEU A 554 7.04 -2.31 2.62
CA LEU A 554 6.10 -2.73 3.66
C LEU A 554 6.23 -1.91 4.96
N GLY A 555 7.18 -0.98 5.03
CA GLY A 555 7.52 -0.21 6.24
C GLY A 555 8.15 -1.06 7.35
N LEU A 556 8.79 -2.17 6.98
CA LEU A 556 9.48 -3.09 7.88
C LEU A 556 10.97 -2.78 7.95
N SER A 557 11.62 -3.11 9.07
CA SER A 557 13.07 -2.98 9.18
C SER A 557 13.81 -4.14 8.47
N ALA A 558 15.06 -3.88 8.10
CA ALA A 558 16.00 -4.87 7.55
C ALA A 558 17.21 -5.00 8.50
N PRO A 559 17.10 -5.78 9.60
CA PRO A 559 18.14 -5.84 10.61
C PRO A 559 19.43 -6.47 10.08
N GLU A 560 20.58 -5.95 10.52
CA GLU A 560 21.91 -6.48 10.16
C GLU A 560 22.38 -7.62 11.09
N SER A 561 21.67 -7.83 12.20
CA SER A 561 21.88 -8.90 13.17
C SER A 561 20.54 -9.26 13.80
N MET A 562 20.29 -10.55 14.00
CA MET A 562 19.12 -11.11 14.68
C MET A 562 19.51 -12.29 15.53
#